data_AF-A0AAE4QUP3-F1
#
_entry.id   AF-A0AAE4QUP3-F1
#
_cell.length_a   1.000
_cell.length_b   1.000
_cell.length_c   1.000
_cell.angle_alpha   90.00
_cell.angle_beta   90.00
_cell.angle_gamma   90.00
#
_symmetry.space_group_name_H-M   'P 1'
#
loop_
_entity.id
_entity.type
_entity.pdbx_description
1 polymer ?
#
loop_
_entity_poly.entity_id
_entity_poly.type
_entity_poly.pdbx_seq_one_letter_code
_entity_poly.pdbx_strand_id
1 'polypeptide(L)'
;MRIRYKKVRDDNGEEVEFSDVAKAYESEEGEMVILTKEDLASLPVEQSHEIEVTEFVPADQVDPVAFDNAYFLEPASRSNRAYVLMREALESTDRLAICTFTLRNRTRLCALRVYKDVLMLQTLLWPDEIRPAILEGLDKEAKVRPQEVGSE
;
A
#
# COMPACT_ATOMS: atom_id res chain seq x y z
N MET A 1 -2.87 21.78 -8.11
CA MET A 1 -1.55 21.09 -8.25
C MET A 1 -1.72 19.98 -9.26
N ARG A 2 -0.79 19.80 -10.20
CA ARG A 2 -0.97 18.93 -11.37
C ARG A 2 -0.20 17.62 -11.15
N ILE A 3 -0.92 16.53 -10.89
CA ILE A 3 -0.37 15.17 -10.81
C ILE A 3 0.22 14.85 -12.20
N ARG A 4 1.49 14.44 -12.25
CA ARG A 4 2.16 14.04 -13.49
C ARG A 4 2.26 12.52 -13.54
N TYR A 5 1.43 11.93 -14.38
CA TYR A 5 1.53 10.52 -14.76
C TYR A 5 2.79 10.29 -15.59
N LYS A 6 3.62 9.32 -15.22
CA LYS A 6 4.71 8.84 -16.08
C LYS A 6 4.28 7.49 -16.68
N LYS A 7 3.95 7.49 -17.97
CA LYS A 7 3.72 6.27 -18.75
C LYS A 7 5.09 5.67 -19.10
N VAL A 8 5.32 4.41 -18.74
CA VAL A 8 6.50 3.64 -19.16
C VAL A 8 6.03 2.55 -20.12
N ARG A 9 6.76 2.33 -21.20
CA ARG A 9 6.30 1.58 -22.38
C ARG A 9 7.01 0.23 -22.47
N ASP A 10 6.23 -0.78 -22.85
CA ASP A 10 6.56 -2.20 -22.89
C ASP A 10 7.49 -2.61 -24.06
N ASP A 11 8.04 -1.65 -24.82
CA ASP A 11 8.58 -1.93 -26.16
C ASP A 11 10.00 -1.39 -26.47
N ASN A 12 10.75 -0.79 -25.52
CA ASN A 12 12.06 -0.25 -25.90
C ASN A 12 13.20 -0.14 -24.86
N GLY A 13 13.16 -0.91 -23.76
CA GLY A 13 14.40 -1.37 -23.10
C GLY A 13 15.40 -0.33 -22.58
N GLU A 14 14.99 0.88 -22.17
CA GLU A 14 15.85 1.75 -21.35
C GLU A 14 15.64 1.45 -19.86
N GLU A 15 16.76 1.16 -19.19
CA GLU A 15 16.89 0.68 -17.81
C GLU A 15 16.34 1.71 -16.81
N VAL A 16 15.39 1.28 -15.97
CA VAL A 16 15.08 1.98 -14.72
C VAL A 16 15.93 1.31 -13.63
N GLU A 17 16.87 2.08 -13.08
CA GLU A 17 17.71 1.69 -11.96
C GLU A 17 16.86 1.11 -10.81
N PHE A 18 17.41 0.09 -10.15
CA PHE A 18 16.74 -0.84 -9.24
C PHE A 18 16.16 -0.19 -7.95
N SER A 19 16.19 1.13 -7.85
CA SER A 19 15.66 1.96 -6.75
C SER A 19 14.18 2.34 -6.90
N ASP A 20 13.56 2.14 -8.07
CA ASP A 20 12.28 2.78 -8.40
C ASP A 20 11.04 1.88 -8.25
N VAL A 21 11.15 0.73 -7.61
CA VAL A 21 10.07 -0.28 -7.64
C VAL A 21 9.31 -0.35 -6.31
N ALA A 22 8.33 0.53 -6.13
CA ALA A 22 7.17 0.22 -5.30
C ALA A 22 6.22 -0.63 -6.13
N LYS A 23 6.44 -1.95 -6.06
CA LYS A 23 5.67 -3.06 -6.65
C LYS A 23 4.55 -2.59 -7.58
N ALA A 24 4.94 -2.38 -8.82
CA ALA A 24 4.08 -2.33 -9.99
C ALA A 24 3.29 -3.65 -10.12
N TYR A 25 1.97 -3.60 -10.24
CA TYR A 25 1.19 -4.71 -10.82
C TYR A 25 0.00 -4.20 -11.65
N GLU A 26 -0.15 -4.86 -12.80
CA GLU A 26 -1.04 -4.56 -13.92
C GLU A 26 -2.53 -4.64 -13.52
N SER A 27 -3.31 -3.62 -13.89
CA SER A 27 -4.76 -3.79 -14.04
C SER A 27 -5.05 -4.60 -15.33
N GLU A 28 -6.27 -5.14 -15.48
CA GLU A 28 -6.72 -5.74 -16.76
C GLU A 28 -6.63 -4.75 -17.95
N GLU A 29 -6.40 -3.47 -17.68
CA GLU A 29 -6.21 -2.38 -18.64
C GLU A 29 -4.73 -1.90 -18.78
N GLY A 30 -3.78 -2.55 -18.11
CA GLY A 30 -2.34 -2.30 -18.26
C GLY A 30 -1.82 -1.03 -17.57
N GLU A 31 -2.48 -0.54 -16.53
CA GLU A 31 -2.06 0.68 -15.82
C GLU A 31 -1.18 0.34 -14.60
N MET A 32 0.00 0.96 -14.52
CA MET A 32 0.92 0.84 -13.37
C MET A 32 1.05 2.18 -12.66
N VAL A 33 0.85 2.20 -11.35
CA VAL A 33 1.02 3.39 -10.51
C VAL A 33 2.20 3.18 -9.57
N ILE A 34 3.30 3.86 -9.87
CA ILE A 34 4.50 3.89 -9.02
C ILE A 34 4.47 5.19 -8.23
N LEU A 35 4.28 5.07 -6.91
CA LEU A 35 4.47 6.19 -6.00
C LEU A 35 5.94 6.27 -5.61
N THR A 36 6.55 7.44 -5.76
CA THR A 36 7.97 7.67 -5.43
C THR A 36 8.12 8.46 -4.13
N LYS A 37 9.30 8.41 -3.52
CA LYS A 37 9.59 9.23 -2.32
C LYS A 37 9.52 10.72 -2.63
N GLU A 38 9.89 11.10 -3.84
CA GLU A 38 9.84 12.47 -4.37
C GLU A 38 8.40 12.96 -4.45
N ASP A 39 7.45 12.10 -4.85
CA ASP A 39 6.02 12.44 -4.86
C ASP A 39 5.57 12.84 -3.45
N LEU A 40 5.92 12.04 -2.42
CA LEU A 40 5.57 12.33 -1.04
C LEU A 40 6.30 13.56 -0.48
N ALA A 41 7.57 13.75 -0.82
CA ALA A 41 8.37 14.90 -0.38
C ALA A 41 7.91 16.23 -1.02
N SER A 42 7.29 16.15 -2.20
CA SER A 42 6.70 17.31 -2.88
C SER A 42 5.34 17.71 -2.28
N LEU A 43 4.71 16.85 -1.49
CA LEU A 43 3.46 17.16 -0.84
C LEU A 43 3.70 18.24 0.23
N PRO A 44 2.89 19.32 0.25
CA PRO A 44 2.98 20.31 1.30
C PRO A 44 2.76 19.62 2.65
N VAL A 45 3.62 19.92 3.63
CA VAL A 45 3.38 19.53 5.02
C VAL A 45 2.27 20.43 5.54
N GLU A 46 1.04 20.03 5.29
CA GLU A 46 -0.11 20.66 5.89
C GLU A 46 -0.28 20.10 7.31
N GLN A 47 -0.46 20.97 8.29
CA GLN A 47 -0.94 20.59 9.62
C GLN A 47 -2.45 20.30 9.56
N SER A 48 -2.86 19.47 8.62
CA SER A 48 -4.23 19.00 8.50
C SER A 48 -4.32 17.61 9.13
N HIS A 49 -5.45 17.36 9.79
CA HIS A 49 -5.82 16.03 10.28
C HIS A 49 -6.55 15.22 9.19
N GLU A 50 -6.48 15.66 7.93
CA GLU A 50 -7.17 15.02 6.81
C GLU A 50 -6.33 13.86 6.28
N ILE A 51 -7.04 12.82 5.88
CA ILE A 51 -6.49 11.68 5.16
C ILE A 51 -6.89 11.87 3.70
N GLU A 52 -5.91 12.13 2.85
CA GLU A 52 -6.15 12.34 1.43
C GLU A 52 -6.12 10.99 0.70
N VAL A 53 -7.25 10.60 0.10
CA VAL A 53 -7.32 9.38 -0.73
C VAL A 53 -6.72 9.67 -2.09
N THR A 54 -5.71 8.90 -2.46
CA THR A 54 -5.04 8.97 -3.76
C THR A 54 -5.70 8.01 -4.76
N GLU A 55 -5.94 6.77 -4.36
CA GLU A 55 -6.45 5.72 -5.26
C GLU A 55 -7.09 4.56 -4.49
N PHE A 56 -7.90 3.75 -5.17
CA PHE A 56 -8.44 2.50 -4.63
C PHE A 56 -7.88 1.29 -5.39
N VAL A 57 -7.20 0.39 -4.69
CA VAL A 57 -6.56 -0.80 -5.27
C VAL A 57 -7.15 -2.08 -4.67
N PRO A 58 -7.24 -3.20 -5.41
CA PRO A 58 -7.54 -4.51 -4.83
C PRO A 58 -6.62 -4.86 -3.65
N ALA A 59 -7.14 -5.56 -2.64
CA ALA A 59 -6.40 -5.80 -1.41
C ALA A 59 -5.18 -6.71 -1.55
N ASP A 60 -5.20 -7.60 -2.54
CA ASP A 60 -4.11 -8.52 -2.87
C ASP A 60 -2.94 -7.86 -3.63
N GLN A 61 -3.13 -6.64 -4.14
CA GLN A 61 -2.06 -5.88 -4.81
C GLN A 61 -1.04 -5.29 -3.84
N VAL A 62 -1.40 -5.14 -2.55
CA VAL A 62 -0.47 -4.65 -1.54
C VAL A 62 0.16 -5.83 -0.82
N ASP A 63 1.45 -6.06 -1.09
CA ASP A 63 2.21 -7.12 -0.42
C ASP A 63 2.18 -6.90 1.11
N PRO A 64 1.81 -7.90 1.91
CA PRO A 64 1.75 -7.79 3.35
C PRO A 64 3.04 -7.27 4.01
N VAL A 65 4.21 -7.50 3.39
CA VAL A 65 5.51 -7.05 3.89
C VAL A 65 5.67 -5.52 3.84
N ALA A 66 4.86 -4.83 3.04
CA ALA A 66 4.87 -3.37 2.94
C ALA A 66 4.14 -2.71 4.11
N PHE A 67 3.30 -3.43 4.86
CA PHE A 67 2.58 -2.82 5.96
C PHE A 67 3.44 -2.65 7.22
N ASP A 68 3.32 -1.48 7.86
CA ASP A 68 3.97 -1.14 9.11
C ASP A 68 2.91 -0.86 10.20
N ASN A 69 2.91 0.33 10.80
CA ASN A 69 2.08 0.69 11.95
C ASN A 69 0.59 0.78 11.61
N ALA A 70 -0.26 0.19 12.46
CA ALA A 70 -1.72 0.22 12.34
C ALA A 70 -2.37 1.24 13.32
N TYR A 71 -3.36 1.97 12.81
CA TYR A 71 -4.12 2.99 13.52
C TYR A 71 -5.62 2.79 13.27
N PHE A 72 -6.39 2.54 14.33
CA PHE A 72 -7.85 2.48 14.21
C PHE A 72 -8.44 3.87 14.17
N LEU A 73 -9.36 4.08 13.23
CA LEU A 73 -9.98 5.38 13.02
C LEU A 73 -11.36 5.44 13.65
N GLU A 74 -11.66 6.58 14.25
CA GLU A 74 -13.00 6.97 14.67
C GLU A 74 -13.61 7.98 13.67
N PRO A 75 -14.94 8.09 13.63
CA PRO A 75 -15.59 9.13 12.83
C PRO A 75 -15.18 10.54 13.28
N ALA A 76 -14.65 11.35 12.38
CA ALA A 76 -14.20 12.72 12.68
C ALA A 76 -15.36 13.71 12.98
N SER A 77 -16.59 13.36 12.59
CA SER A 77 -17.76 14.24 12.72
C SER A 77 -18.84 13.61 13.58
N ARG A 78 -19.78 14.43 14.09
CA ARG A 78 -20.97 13.93 14.84
C ARG A 78 -21.82 12.95 14.03
N SER A 79 -21.80 13.07 12.70
CA SER A 79 -22.41 12.09 11.80
C SER A 79 -21.38 11.05 11.39
N ASN A 80 -21.67 9.77 11.59
CA ASN A 80 -20.82 8.66 11.15
C ASN A 80 -21.07 8.25 9.70
N ARG A 81 -21.96 8.93 8.96
CA ARG A 81 -22.38 8.50 7.62
C ARG A 81 -21.23 8.36 6.63
N ALA A 82 -20.29 9.32 6.60
CA ALA A 82 -19.14 9.25 5.69
C ALA A 82 -18.18 8.11 6.06
N TYR A 83 -17.99 7.87 7.36
CA TYR A 83 -17.20 6.75 7.86
C TYR A 83 -17.80 5.41 7.45
N VAL A 84 -19.10 5.23 7.68
CA VAL A 84 -19.82 3.99 7.35
C VAL A 84 -19.82 3.76 5.84
N LEU A 85 -20.06 4.81 5.05
CA LEU A 85 -20.04 4.71 3.58
C LEU A 85 -18.67 4.26 3.06
N MET A 86 -17.59 4.85 3.55
CA MET A 86 -16.24 4.47 3.14
C MET A 86 -15.93 3.03 3.56
N ARG A 87 -16.30 2.64 4.78
CA ARG A 87 -16.14 1.27 5.28
C ARG A 87 -16.87 0.25 4.39
N GLU A 88 -18.16 0.48 4.13
CA GLU A 88 -18.97 -0.41 3.28
C GLU A 88 -18.46 -0.45 1.84
N ALA A 89 -18.00 0.68 1.29
CA ALA A 89 -17.42 0.72 -0.04
C ALA A 89 -16.15 -0.14 -0.14
N LEU A 90 -15.22 -0.01 0.80
CA LEU A 90 -13.98 -0.80 0.82
C LEU A 90 -14.26 -2.29 1.05
N GLU A 91 -15.18 -2.62 1.97
CA GLU A 91 -15.54 -4.01 2.28
C GLU A 91 -16.27 -4.69 1.10
N SER A 92 -17.23 -4.01 0.48
CA SER A 92 -18.02 -4.58 -0.63
C SER A 92 -17.24 -4.72 -1.93
N THR A 93 -16.17 -3.96 -2.10
CA THR A 93 -15.33 -4.00 -3.32
C THR A 93 -14.04 -4.78 -3.17
N ASP A 94 -13.75 -5.30 -1.97
CA ASP A 94 -12.47 -5.94 -1.61
C ASP A 94 -11.25 -5.08 -1.99
N ARG A 95 -11.34 -3.79 -1.66
CA ARG A 95 -10.31 -2.79 -1.98
C ARG A 95 -9.74 -2.12 -0.75
N LEU A 96 -8.54 -1.57 -0.93
CA LEU A 96 -7.86 -0.66 -0.02
C LEU A 96 -7.85 0.72 -0.68
N ALA A 97 -7.94 1.78 0.11
CA ALA A 97 -7.63 3.11 -0.39
C ALA A 97 -6.18 3.46 -0.06
N ILE A 98 -5.36 3.72 -1.07
CA ILE A 98 -4.03 4.31 -0.89
C ILE A 98 -4.23 5.78 -0.53
N CYS A 99 -3.59 6.21 0.55
CA CYS A 99 -3.80 7.54 1.12
C CYS A 99 -2.49 8.16 1.59
N THR A 100 -2.52 9.48 1.77
CA THR A 100 -1.49 10.22 2.48
C THR A 100 -2.08 10.93 3.71
N PHE A 101 -1.27 11.08 4.75
CA PHE A 101 -1.67 11.84 5.95
C PHE A 101 -0.44 12.39 6.66
N THR A 102 -0.62 13.46 7.44
CA THR A 102 0.45 14.06 8.25
C THR A 102 0.50 13.42 9.63
N LEU A 103 1.63 12.80 9.97
CA LEU A 103 1.92 12.30 11.32
C LEU A 103 3.23 12.91 11.83
N ARG A 104 3.16 13.63 12.96
CA ARG A 104 4.32 14.28 13.59
C ARG A 104 5.12 15.15 12.61
N ASN A 105 4.43 16.01 11.86
CA ASN A 105 4.99 16.92 10.86
C ASN A 105 5.70 16.23 9.67
N ARG A 106 5.35 14.98 9.39
CA ARG A 106 5.78 14.28 8.17
C ARG A 106 4.58 13.67 7.49
N THR A 107 4.42 13.97 6.21
CA THR A 107 3.50 13.24 5.35
C THR A 107 3.94 11.79 5.28
N ARG A 108 2.99 10.86 5.31
CA ARG A 108 3.20 9.40 5.27
C ARG A 108 2.30 8.79 4.22
N LEU A 109 2.82 7.78 3.52
CA LEU A 109 2.01 6.89 2.69
C LEU A 109 1.34 5.85 3.60
N CYS A 110 0.07 5.55 3.31
CA CYS A 110 -0.69 4.57 4.07
C CYS A 110 -1.76 3.90 3.19
N ALA A 111 -2.27 2.78 3.67
CA ALA A 111 -3.47 2.16 3.16
C ALA A 111 -4.58 2.28 4.20
N LEU A 112 -5.72 2.81 3.78
CA LEU A 112 -6.98 2.73 4.52
C LEU A 112 -7.71 1.45 4.12
N ARG A 113 -8.05 0.64 5.11
CA ARG A 113 -8.66 -0.67 4.92
C ARG A 113 -9.68 -0.99 5.99
N VAL A 114 -10.52 -1.98 5.71
CA VAL A 114 -11.44 -2.51 6.72
C VAL A 114 -10.74 -3.62 7.50
N TYR A 115 -10.82 -3.55 8.82
CA TYR A 115 -10.39 -4.62 9.71
C TYR A 115 -11.54 -4.96 10.64
N LYS A 116 -12.11 -6.15 10.46
CA LYS A 116 -13.40 -6.53 11.08
C LYS A 116 -14.45 -5.47 10.69
N ASP A 117 -14.98 -4.72 11.65
CA ASP A 117 -16.03 -3.73 11.43
C ASP A 117 -15.55 -2.27 11.49
N VAL A 118 -14.25 -2.02 11.48
CA VAL A 118 -13.69 -0.66 11.61
C VAL A 118 -12.76 -0.30 10.47
N LEU A 119 -12.67 1.00 10.17
CA LEU A 119 -11.61 1.55 9.33
C LEU A 119 -10.29 1.54 10.11
N MET A 120 -9.28 0.98 9.47
CA MET A 120 -7.91 0.92 9.93
C MET A 120 -7.03 1.61 8.88
N LEU A 121 -6.26 2.60 9.32
CA LEU A 121 -5.18 3.19 8.56
C LEU A 121 -3.90 2.46 8.91
N GLN A 122 -3.18 1.95 7.92
CA GLN A 122 -1.92 1.26 8.11
C GLN A 122 -0.83 1.94 7.29
N THR A 123 0.23 2.42 7.94
CA THR A 123 1.36 3.05 7.22
C THR A 123 2.05 2.02 6.33
N LEU A 124 2.56 2.49 5.20
CA LEU A 124 3.32 1.66 4.27
C LEU A 124 4.82 1.97 4.37
N LEU A 125 5.63 0.92 4.34
CA LEU A 125 7.07 0.98 4.12
C LEU A 125 7.35 1.27 2.66
N TRP A 126 8.37 2.07 2.41
CA TRP A 126 8.92 2.17 1.07
C TRP A 126 9.66 0.88 0.69
N PRO A 127 9.75 0.57 -0.60
CA PRO A 127 10.41 -0.64 -1.09
C PRO A 127 11.86 -0.77 -0.63
N ASP A 128 12.58 0.35 -0.56
CA ASP A 128 13.95 0.40 -0.08
C ASP A 128 14.06 0.29 1.46
N GLU A 129 12.96 0.48 2.18
CA GLU A 129 12.86 0.18 3.62
C GLU A 129 12.57 -1.31 3.87
N ILE A 130 12.10 -2.04 2.85
CA ILE A 130 11.84 -3.48 2.92
C ILE A 130 13.15 -4.22 2.65
N ARG A 131 13.61 -4.99 3.65
CA ARG A 131 14.81 -5.81 3.48
C ARG A 131 14.57 -6.93 2.48
N PRO A 132 15.51 -7.21 1.56
CA PRO A 132 15.39 -8.34 0.66
C PRO A 132 15.35 -9.64 1.46
N ALA A 133 14.49 -10.56 1.04
CA ALA A 133 14.33 -11.89 1.65
C ALA A 133 15.48 -12.84 1.25
N ILE A 134 16.72 -12.39 1.41
CA ILE A 134 17.92 -13.20 1.15
C ILE A 134 18.41 -13.70 2.50
N LEU A 135 18.19 -15.00 2.77
CA LEU A 135 18.63 -15.65 3.99
C LEU A 135 19.70 -16.69 3.65
N GLU A 136 20.86 -16.55 4.29
CA GLU A 136 21.93 -17.54 4.17
C GLU A 136 21.49 -18.87 4.83
N GLY A 137 21.72 -19.99 4.13
CA GLY A 137 21.48 -21.33 4.68
C GLY A 137 20.12 -21.96 4.40
N LEU A 138 19.28 -21.35 3.55
CA LEU A 138 18.06 -21.98 3.03
C LEU A 138 18.32 -23.03 1.93
N ASP A 139 19.53 -23.06 1.36
CA ASP A 139 19.98 -24.12 0.44
C ASP A 139 20.46 -25.35 1.21
N LYS A 140 19.52 -26.11 1.78
CA LYS A 140 19.72 -27.52 2.10
C LYS A 140 18.40 -28.21 1.84
N GLU A 141 18.40 -29.26 1.03
CA GLU A 141 17.28 -30.19 0.87
C GLU A 141 16.83 -30.67 2.26
N ALA A 142 15.90 -29.94 2.87
CA ALA A 142 15.29 -30.33 4.12
C ALA A 142 14.35 -31.48 3.77
N LYS A 143 14.63 -32.67 4.32
CA LYS A 143 13.70 -33.79 4.20
C LYS A 143 12.45 -33.47 5.01
N VAL A 144 11.46 -32.89 4.35
CA VAL A 144 10.12 -32.68 4.91
C VAL A 144 9.32 -33.96 4.70
N ARG A 145 8.75 -34.53 5.78
CA ARG A 145 7.89 -35.72 5.66
C ARG A 145 6.49 -35.29 5.25
N PRO A 146 5.77 -36.07 4.41
CA PRO A 146 4.40 -35.76 4.00
C PRO A 146 3.40 -35.59 5.16
N GLN A 147 3.67 -36.23 6.32
CA GLN A 147 2.85 -36.12 7.53
C GLN A 147 3.01 -34.77 8.25
N GLU A 148 4.08 -34.02 7.95
CA GLU A 148 4.39 -32.72 8.57
C GLU A 148 3.83 -31.53 7.77
N VAL A 149 3.53 -31.73 6.49
CA VAL A 149 2.84 -30.77 5.63
C VAL A 149 1.41 -31.26 5.56
N GLY A 150 0.55 -30.76 6.44
CA GLY A 150 -0.85 -31.16 6.53
C GLY A 150 -1.47 -31.34 5.14
N SER A 151 -1.58 -32.60 4.73
CA SER A 151 -2.19 -32.99 3.47
C SER A 151 -3.59 -33.44 3.85
N GLU A 152 -4.58 -32.56 3.67
CA GLU A 152 -5.98 -32.98 3.59
C GLU A 152 -6.29 -33.50 2.18
#